data_AF-A0A934WFH8-F1
#
_entry.id   AF-A0A934WFH8-F1
#
_cell.length_a   1.000
_cell.length_b   1.000
_cell.length_c   1.000
_cell.angle_alpha   90.00
_cell.angle_beta   90.00
_cell.angle_gamma   90.00
#
_symmetry.space_group_name_H-M   'P 1'
#
loop_
_entity.id
_entity.type
_entity.pdbx_description
1 polymer ?
#
loop_
_entity_poly.entity_id
_entity_poly.type
_entity_poly.pdbx_seq_one_letter_code
_entity_poly.pdbx_strand_id
1 'polypeptide(L)' 'MKIIYSKHFPPNDFGAINLFGLVIARKDYGKLSEADKNHELIHTRQMTEMLFLFFYLCYIVEW' A
#
# COMPACT_ATOMS: atom_id res chain seq x y z
N MET A 1 6.19 9.41 -1.39
CA MET A 1 5.05 8.50 -1.65
C MET A 1 4.05 9.22 -2.53
N LYS A 2 3.65 8.61 -3.65
CA LYS A 2 2.61 9.14 -4.53
C LYS A 2 1.31 8.41 -4.23
N ILE A 3 0.22 9.14 -4.06
CA ILE A 3 -1.10 8.56 -3.76
C ILE A 3 -2.00 8.81 -4.97
N ILE A 4 -2.61 7.75 -5.49
CA ILE A 4 -3.59 7.79 -6.59
C ILE A 4 -4.90 7.24 -6.09
N TYR A 5 -6.01 7.90 -6.45
CA TYR A 5 -7.35 7.43 -6.10
C TYR A 5 -8.02 6.79 -7.31
N SER A 6 -8.30 5.49 -7.23
CA SER A 6 -8.96 4.72 -8.29
C SER A 6 -10.35 4.23 -7.83
N LYS A 7 -11.25 4.03 -8.80
CA LYS A 7 -12.63 3.54 -8.54
C LYS A 7 -12.69 2.00 -8.56
N HIS A 8 -11.84 1.36 -9.36
CA HIS A 8 -11.92 -0.07 -9.66
C HIS A 8 -10.79 -0.89 -9.05
N PHE A 9 -9.80 -0.22 -8.46
CA PHE A 9 -8.63 -0.85 -7.88
C PHE A 9 -8.22 -0.07 -6.61
N PRO A 10 -7.73 -0.74 -5.56
CA PRO A 10 -7.63 -2.20 -5.36
C PRO A 10 -8.99 -2.95 -5.25
N PRO A 11 -9.01 -4.31 -5.27
CA PRO A 11 -10.23 -5.12 -5.17
C PRO A 11 -11.04 -4.85 -3.90
N ASN A 12 -12.29 -5.34 -3.85
CA ASN A 12 -13.29 -4.87 -2.88
C ASN A 12 -12.90 -5.00 -1.40
N ASP A 13 -12.01 -5.93 -1.08
CA ASP A 13 -11.56 -6.20 0.30
C ASP A 13 -10.42 -5.28 0.77
N PHE A 14 -9.88 -4.43 -0.11
CA PHE A 14 -8.76 -3.54 0.20
C PHE A 14 -9.15 -2.07 0.06
N GLY A 15 -8.90 -1.27 1.10
CA GLY A 15 -9.12 0.18 1.08
C GLY A 15 -8.01 0.95 0.35
N ALA A 16 -6.77 0.51 0.54
CA ALA A 16 -5.59 1.00 -0.16
C ALA A 16 -4.58 -0.14 -0.35
N ILE A 17 -3.70 0.02 -1.33
CA ILE A 17 -2.58 -0.89 -1.55
C ILE A 17 -1.34 -0.07 -1.92
N ASN A 18 -0.17 -0.52 -1.46
CA ASN A 18 1.10 0.10 -1.81
C ASN A 18 1.94 -0.83 -2.68
N LEU A 19 2.23 -0.33 -3.88
CA LEU A 19 3.02 -1.01 -4.89
C LEU A 19 4.26 -0.18 -5.16
N PHE A 20 5.41 -0.64 -4.68
CA PHE A 20 6.71 0.04 -4.89
C PHE A 20 6.72 1.52 -4.46
N GLY A 21 6.01 1.89 -3.39
CA GLY A 21 5.89 3.28 -2.90
C GLY A 21 4.83 4.14 -3.61
N LEU A 22 4.10 3.54 -4.56
CA LEU A 22 2.87 4.07 -5.14
C LEU A 22 1.67 3.50 -4.39
N VAL A 23 0.97 4.37 -3.66
CA VAL A 23 -0.25 3.99 -2.96
C VAL A 23 -1.44 4.22 -3.89
N ILE A 24 -2.23 3.17 -4.11
CA ILE A 24 -3.50 3.26 -4.81
C ILE A 24 -4.60 3.06 -3.77
N ALA A 25 -5.33 4.14 -3.48
CA ALA A 25 -6.47 4.14 -2.58
C ALA A 25 -7.77 4.08 -3.38
N ARG A 26 -8.77 3.40 -2.83
CA ARG A 26 -10.11 3.40 -3.41
C ARG A 26 -10.82 4.72 -3.14
N LYS A 27 -11.55 5.23 -4.14
CA LYS A 27 -12.32 6.48 -3.99
C LYS A 27 -13.42 6.39 -2.93
N ASP A 28 -14.05 5.22 -2.80
CA ASP A 28 -15.12 4.95 -1.83
C ASP A 28 -14.60 4.64 -0.41
N TYR A 29 -13.32 4.29 -0.26
CA TYR A 29 -12.65 4.24 1.04
C TYR A 29 -12.44 5.64 1.64
N GLY A 30 -12.52 6.68 0.80
CA GLY A 30 -12.32 8.07 1.22
C GLY A 30 -10.85 8.47 1.24
N LYS A 31 -10.55 9.60 1.92
CA LYS A 31 -9.17 10.08 2.08
C LYS A 31 -8.46 9.24 3.13
N LEU A 32 -7.25 8.81 2.82
CA LEU A 32 -6.37 8.17 3.80
C LEU A 32 -6.12 9.11 4.98
N SER A 33 -6.28 8.59 6.20
CA SER A 33 -5.92 9.30 7.43
C SER A 33 -4.39 9.47 7.53
N GLU A 34 -3.92 10.28 8.47
CA GLU A 34 -2.48 10.40 8.74
C GLU A 34 -1.88 9.07 9.22
N ALA A 35 -2.65 8.26 9.96
CA ALA A 35 -2.23 6.93 10.38
C ALA A 35 -2.06 5.98 9.18
N ASP A 36 -3.02 5.98 8.24
CA ASP A 36 -2.93 5.17 7.02
C ASP A 36 -1.73 5.58 6.18
N LYS A 37 -1.51 6.89 6.00
CA LYS A 37 -0.33 7.39 5.27
C LYS A 37 0.97 6.95 5.93
N ASN A 38 1.04 6.99 7.25
CA ASN A 38 2.22 6.56 7.99
C ASN A 38 2.46 5.04 7.86
N HIS A 39 1.39 4.24 7.91
CA HIS A 39 1.45 2.81 7.65
C HIS A 39 2.07 2.51 6.27
N GLU A 40 1.59 3.19 5.21
CA GLU A 40 2.13 3.00 3.87
C GLU A 40 3.57 3.50 3.70
N LEU A 41 3.96 4.56 4.44
CA LEU A 41 5.34 5.01 4.48
C LEU A 41 6.27 3.97 5.11
N ILE A 42 5.84 3.33 6.19
CA ILE A 42 6.58 2.23 6.84
C ILE A 42 6.72 1.05 5.88
N HIS A 43 5.63 0.64 5.21
CA HIS A 43 5.71 -0.41 4.19
C HIS A 43 6.68 -0.07 3.07
N THR A 44 6.68 1.17 2.58
CA THR A 44 7.65 1.61 1.55
C THR A 44 9.09 1.51 2.04
N ARG A 45 9.35 1.85 3.31
CA ARG A 45 10.68 1.71 3.93
C ARG A 45 11.08 0.24 4.06
N GLN A 46 10.18 -0.61 4.56
CA GLN A 46 10.39 -2.06 4.66
C GLN A 46 10.67 -2.69 3.29
N MET A 47 9.87 -2.34 2.26
CA MET A 47 10.12 -2.76 0.89
C MET A 47 11.53 -2.39 0.45
N THR A 48 11.97 -1.16 0.70
CA THR A 48 13.31 -0.70 0.30
C THR A 48 14.42 -1.43 1.06
N GLU A 49 14.27 -1.62 2.36
CA GLU A 49 15.21 -2.33 3.23
C GLU A 49 15.31 -3.83 2.87
N MET A 50 14.23 -4.40 2.36
CA MET A 50 14.12 -5.79 1.91
C MET A 50 14.28 -5.97 0.39
N LEU A 51 14.87 -5.00 -0.31
CA LEU A 51 15.13 -5.05 -1.76
C LEU A 51 13.88 -5.30 -2.63
N PHE A 52 12.70 -4.92 -2.15
CA PHE A 52 11.35 -5.11 -2.69
C PHE A 52 10.93 -6.57 -2.87
N LEU A 53 11.79 -7.39 -3.48
CA LEU A 53 11.55 -8.81 -3.74
C LEU A 53 11.31 -9.57 -2.43
N PHE A 54 12.18 -9.41 -1.43
CA PHE A 54 12.03 -10.16 -0.17
C PHE A 54 10.81 -9.68 0.61
N PHE A 55 10.45 -8.39 0.53
CA PHE A 55 9.23 -7.89 1.15
C PHE A 55 7.99 -8.59 0.58
N TYR A 56 7.84 -8.63 -0.75
CA TYR A 56 6.67 -9.26 -1.36
C TYR A 56 6.62 -10.78 -1.12
N LEU A 57 7.78 -11.45 -1.08
CA LEU A 57 7.84 -12.87 -0.70
C LEU A 57 7.36 -13.09 0.74
N CYS A 58 7.86 -12.31 1.70
CA CYS A 58 7.41 -12.38 3.09
C CYS A 58 5.93 -12.03 3.24
N TYR A 59 5.47 -11.00 2.54
CA TYR A 59 4.09 -10.54 2.58
C TYR A 59 3.11 -11.63 2.12
N ILE A 60 3.44 -12.39 1.06
CA ILE A 60 2.62 -13.53 0.58
C ILE A 60 2.63 -14.70 1.56
N VAL A 61 3.66 -14.84 2.39
CA VAL A 61 3.75 -15.93 3.39
C VAL A 61 2.99 -15.57 4.67
N GLU A 62 2.97 -14.29 5.05
CA GLU A 62 2.36 -13.80 6.29
C GLU A 62 0.83 -13.59 6.18
N TRP A 63 0.32 -13.42 4.95
CA TRP A 63 -1.08 -13.13 4.62
C TRP A 63 -1.70 -14.18 3.70
#